data_AF-A0A933P034-F1
#
_entry.id   AF-A0A933P034-F1
#
_cell.length_a   1.000
_cell.length_b   1.000
_cell.length_c   1.000
_cell.angle_alpha   90.00
_cell.angle_beta   90.00
_cell.angle_gamma   90.00
#
_symmetry.space_group_name_H-M   'P 1'
#
loop_
_entity.id
_entity.type
_entity.pdbx_description
1 polymer ?
#
loop_
_entity_poly.entity_id
_entity_poly.type
_entity_poly.pdbx_seq_one_letter_code
_entity_poly.pdbx_strand_id
1 'polypeptide(L)'
;MNREHLLKVMLDQKQEQEQYLQRAIPRLFDKNVEKSQNLLKRGLVTVITGVRRSGKSTYALQLAHAQKNHGSVVAINFDDERLIGFSPNDFDLFLQVAYETVSDPKIFIFDELQNIAGWELFINRLLRKDVLII
;
A
#
# COMPACT_ATOMS: atom_id res chain seq x y z
N MET A 1 15.34 -6.98 10.45
CA MET A 1 15.20 -7.74 9.18
C MET A 1 16.36 -7.42 8.23
N ASN A 2 16.68 -8.26 7.24
CA ASN A 2 17.74 -7.98 6.23
C ASN A 2 17.14 -7.29 4.98
N ARG A 3 17.89 -6.37 4.37
CA ARG A 3 17.54 -5.68 3.11
C ARG A 3 17.21 -6.64 1.98
N GLU A 4 18.06 -7.62 1.71
CA GLU A 4 17.86 -8.55 0.58
C GLU A 4 16.57 -9.37 0.73
N HIS A 5 16.29 -9.77 1.97
CA HIS A 5 15.06 -10.48 2.32
C HIS A 5 13.82 -9.61 2.09
N LEU A 6 13.83 -8.37 2.61
CA LEU A 6 12.73 -7.43 2.42
C LEU A 6 12.51 -7.09 0.94
N LEU A 7 13.61 -6.85 0.20
CA LEU A 7 13.57 -6.57 -1.23
C LEU A 7 12.89 -7.72 -1.99
N LYS A 8 13.25 -8.97 -1.67
CA LYS A 8 12.62 -10.13 -2.27
C LYS A 8 11.12 -10.18 -1.97
N VAL A 9 10.72 -10.00 -0.71
CA VAL A 9 9.30 -10.01 -0.32
C VAL A 9 8.52 -8.92 -1.06
N MET A 10 9.05 -7.70 -1.13
CA MET A 10 8.38 -6.59 -1.81
C MET A 10 8.28 -6.80 -3.33
N LEU A 11 9.30 -7.37 -3.97
CA LEU A 11 9.25 -7.71 -5.40
C LEU A 11 8.23 -8.81 -5.68
N ASP A 12 8.20 -9.86 -4.86
CA ASP A 12 7.24 -10.95 -4.99
C ASP A 12 5.79 -10.44 -4.83
N GLN A 13 5.52 -9.67 -3.77
CA GLN A 13 4.18 -9.08 -3.54
C GLN A 13 3.77 -8.11 -4.66
N LYS A 14 4.69 -7.28 -5.17
CA LYS A 14 4.44 -6.40 -6.31
C LYS A 14 4.05 -7.20 -7.56
N GLN A 15 4.79 -8.26 -7.88
CA GLN A 15 4.49 -9.12 -9.02
C GLN A 15 3.11 -9.79 -8.89
N GLU A 16 2.77 -10.29 -7.69
CA GLU A 16 1.47 -10.89 -7.41
C GLU A 16 0.32 -9.89 -7.60
N GLN A 17 0.49 -8.63 -7.15
CA GLN A 17 -0.50 -7.57 -7.30
C GLN A 17 -0.69 -7.18 -8.77
N GLU A 18 0.39 -7.06 -9.54
CA GLU A 18 0.35 -6.77 -10.98
C GLU A 18 -0.41 -7.88 -11.73
N GLN A 19 -0.09 -9.14 -11.47
CA GLN A 19 -0.80 -10.29 -12.04
C GLN A 19 -2.28 -10.31 -11.61
N TYR A 20 -2.55 -9.97 -10.34
CA TYR A 20 -3.90 -9.89 -9.83
C TYR A 20 -4.72 -8.83 -10.56
N LEU A 21 -4.17 -7.64 -10.77
CA LEU A 21 -4.85 -6.54 -11.45
C LEU A 21 -5.19 -6.87 -12.91
N GLN A 22 -4.34 -7.62 -13.60
CA GLN A 22 -4.61 -8.06 -14.98
C GLN A 22 -5.84 -8.98 -15.09
N ARG A 23 -6.13 -9.77 -14.05
CA ARG A 23 -7.29 -10.69 -14.00
C ARG A 23 -8.48 -10.16 -13.19
N ALA A 24 -8.30 -9.07 -12.45
CA ALA A 24 -9.31 -8.57 -11.54
C ALA A 24 -10.48 -7.96 -12.33
N ILE A 25 -11.70 -8.28 -11.91
CA ILE A 25 -12.89 -7.58 -12.42
C ILE A 25 -12.87 -6.18 -11.83
N PRO A 26 -12.84 -5.11 -12.65
CA PRO A 26 -12.93 -3.74 -12.14
C PRO A 26 -14.21 -3.62 -11.32
N ARG A 27 -14.10 -3.21 -10.05
CA ARG A 27 -15.31 -2.86 -9.30
C ARG A 27 -15.98 -1.72 -10.03
N LEU A 28 -17.31 -1.79 -10.14
CA LEU A 28 -18.11 -0.67 -10.60
C LEU A 28 -17.90 0.47 -9.61
N PHE A 29 -16.92 1.28 -9.94
CA PHE A 29 -16.82 2.64 -9.55
C PHE A 29 -18.16 3.28 -9.95
N ASP A 30 -19.07 3.43 -8.99
CA ASP A 30 -20.33 4.15 -9.18
C ASP A 30 -20.04 5.47 -9.89
N LYS A 31 -20.89 5.92 -10.83
CA LYS A 31 -20.61 7.12 -11.67
C LYS A 31 -20.32 8.40 -10.86
N ASN A 32 -20.58 8.35 -9.55
CA ASN A 32 -20.08 9.25 -8.52
C ASN A 32 -18.57 9.17 -8.23
N VAL A 33 -17.74 8.45 -9.00
CA VAL A 33 -16.31 8.21 -8.74
C VAL A 33 -15.39 9.40 -8.89
N GLU A 34 -15.87 10.51 -9.44
CA GLU A 34 -15.21 11.79 -9.18
C GLU A 34 -15.14 12.10 -7.68
N LYS A 35 -16.10 11.63 -6.85
CA LYS A 35 -15.99 11.66 -5.38
C LYS A 35 -14.99 10.63 -4.84
N SER A 36 -14.84 9.47 -5.49
CA SER A 36 -13.87 8.43 -5.10
C SER A 36 -12.43 8.85 -5.34
N GLN A 37 -12.15 9.54 -6.46
CA GLN A 37 -10.84 10.14 -6.71
C GLN A 37 -10.53 11.22 -5.66
N ASN A 38 -11.55 11.92 -5.18
CA ASN A 38 -11.44 12.84 -4.04
C ASN A 38 -11.30 12.17 -2.66
N LEU A 39 -11.40 10.83 -2.55
CA LEU A 39 -11.17 10.12 -1.28
C LEU A 39 -9.68 10.13 -0.93
N LEU A 40 -8.82 9.98 -1.95
CA LEU A 40 -7.38 10.03 -1.76
C LEU A 40 -6.92 11.49 -1.75
N LYS A 41 -6.75 12.04 -0.55
CA LYS A 41 -6.25 13.40 -0.34
C LYS A 41 -4.86 13.39 0.25
N ARG A 42 -4.01 14.26 -0.27
CA ARG A 42 -2.70 14.56 0.32
C ARG A 42 -2.89 15.12 1.72
N GLY A 43 -2.00 14.74 2.64
CA GLY A 43 -2.08 15.14 4.03
C GLY A 43 -3.18 14.44 4.86
N LEU A 44 -3.90 13.46 4.29
CA LEU A 44 -4.79 12.57 5.02
C LEU A 44 -4.41 11.10 4.80
N VAL A 45 -4.65 10.28 5.83
CA VAL A 45 -4.58 8.83 5.73
C VAL A 45 -5.97 8.32 5.35
N THR A 46 -6.07 7.60 4.24
CA THR A 46 -7.32 6.92 3.86
C THR A 46 -7.34 5.58 4.58
N VAL A 47 -8.44 5.23 5.24
CA VAL A 47 -8.57 3.93 5.93
C VAL A 47 -9.75 3.17 5.32
N ILE A 48 -9.48 1.98 4.79
CA ILE A 48 -10.51 1.09 4.23
C ILE A 48 -10.82 -0.01 5.24
N THR A 49 -12.02 0.04 5.84
CA THR A 49 -12.46 -0.93 6.85
C THR A 49 -13.59 -1.83 6.34
N GLY A 50 -13.84 -2.93 7.05
CA GLY A 50 -14.91 -3.87 6.71
C GLY A 50 -14.57 -5.32 7.03
N VAL A 51 -15.57 -6.20 6.94
CA VAL A 51 -15.46 -7.62 7.30
C VAL A 51 -14.41 -8.39 6.49
N ARG A 52 -13.91 -9.51 7.04
CA ARG A 52 -12.97 -10.39 6.33
C ARG A 52 -13.63 -10.91 5.04
N ARG A 53 -12.85 -11.01 3.95
CA ARG A 53 -13.30 -11.42 2.61
C ARG A 53 -14.26 -10.46 1.89
N SER A 54 -14.40 -9.20 2.32
CA SER A 54 -15.13 -8.17 1.56
C SER A 54 -14.36 -7.56 0.37
N GLY A 55 -13.09 -7.94 0.20
CA GLY A 55 -12.20 -7.47 -0.88
C GLY A 55 -11.71 -6.03 -0.70
N LYS A 56 -11.30 -5.68 0.53
CA LYS A 56 -10.70 -4.37 0.86
C LYS A 56 -9.40 -4.12 0.11
N SER A 57 -8.48 -5.08 0.13
CA SER A 57 -7.19 -5.01 -0.56
C SER A 57 -7.39 -4.85 -2.08
N THR A 58 -8.35 -5.58 -2.66
CA THR A 58 -8.78 -5.40 -4.04
C THR A 58 -9.24 -3.97 -4.31
N TYR A 59 -10.08 -3.41 -3.44
CA TYR A 59 -10.60 -2.06 -3.59
C TYR A 59 -9.48 -1.01 -3.45
N ALA A 60 -8.56 -1.16 -2.49
CA ALA A 60 -7.40 -0.30 -2.31
C ALA A 60 -6.50 -0.28 -3.56
N LEU A 61 -6.17 -1.45 -4.10
CA LEU A 61 -5.39 -1.59 -5.33
C LEU A 61 -6.09 -0.95 -6.52
N GLN A 62 -7.38 -1.27 -6.75
CA GLN A 62 -8.12 -0.68 -7.87
C GLN A 62 -8.26 0.85 -7.73
N LEU A 63 -8.46 1.37 -6.52
CA LEU A 63 -8.53 2.81 -6.24
C LEU A 63 -7.20 3.51 -6.53
N ALA A 64 -6.08 2.91 -6.12
CA ALA A 64 -4.74 3.42 -6.42
C ALA A 64 -4.46 3.40 -7.94
N HIS A 65 -4.81 2.32 -8.62
CA HIS A 65 -4.61 2.17 -10.07
C HIS A 65 -5.54 3.05 -10.92
N ALA A 66 -6.69 3.47 -10.37
CA ALA A 66 -7.57 4.44 -11.02
C ALA A 66 -7.00 5.88 -10.98
N GLN A 67 -5.95 6.16 -10.20
CA GLN A 67 -5.32 7.48 -10.17
C GLN A 67 -4.52 7.75 -11.45
N LYS A 68 -4.56 8.99 -11.93
CA LYS A 68 -3.82 9.41 -13.16
C LYS A 68 -2.30 9.17 -13.09
N ASN A 69 -1.75 9.08 -11.86
CA ASN A 69 -0.33 8.85 -11.60
C ASN A 69 -0.04 7.45 -10.99
N HIS A 70 -0.82 6.43 -11.33
CA HIS A 70 -0.71 5.07 -10.77
C HIS A 70 0.61 4.34 -11.04
N GLY A 71 1.54 4.89 -11.84
CA GLY A 71 2.84 4.29 -12.13
C GLY A 71 3.78 4.16 -10.93
N SER A 72 3.37 4.63 -9.75
CA SER A 72 4.20 4.75 -8.56
C SER A 72 3.49 4.26 -7.29
N VAL A 73 2.93 3.04 -7.33
CA VAL A 73 2.26 2.40 -6.18
C VAL A 73 3.24 1.45 -5.48
N VAL A 74 3.39 1.61 -4.16
CA VAL A 74 4.04 0.65 -3.28
C VAL A 74 2.96 0.04 -2.40
N ALA A 75 2.77 -1.26 -2.48
CA ALA A 75 1.77 -1.95 -1.67
C ALA A 75 2.43 -3.13 -0.96
N ILE A 76 2.22 -3.21 0.35
CA ILE A 76 2.77 -4.27 1.20
C ILE A 76 1.67 -4.82 2.10
N ASN A 77 1.62 -6.14 2.24
CA ASN A 77 0.79 -6.85 3.19
C ASN A 77 1.66 -7.37 4.33
N PHE A 78 1.35 -6.94 5.57
CA PHE A 78 2.06 -7.36 6.77
C PHE A 78 1.59 -8.71 7.34
N ASP A 79 0.50 -9.28 6.82
CA ASP A 79 0.05 -10.66 7.08
C ASP A 79 0.74 -11.66 6.12
N ASP A 80 2.07 -11.56 6.01
CA ASP A 80 2.94 -12.44 5.23
C ASP A 80 3.92 -13.12 6.20
N GLU A 81 4.01 -14.46 6.21
CA GLU A 81 4.87 -15.17 7.17
C GLU A 81 6.36 -14.78 7.04
N ARG A 82 6.78 -14.26 5.89
CA ARG A 82 8.15 -13.79 5.66
C ARG A 82 8.45 -12.47 6.36
N LEU A 83 7.42 -11.74 6.80
CA LEU A 83 7.55 -10.50 7.56
C LEU A 83 7.41 -10.73 9.07
N ILE A 84 7.36 -11.98 9.55
CA ILE A 84 7.40 -12.29 10.98
C ILE A 84 8.63 -11.63 11.62
N GLY A 85 8.41 -10.88 12.70
CA GLY A 85 9.46 -10.13 13.39
C GLY A 85 9.74 -8.75 12.82
N PHE A 86 8.97 -8.28 11.83
CA PHE A 86 8.98 -6.88 11.41
C PHE A 86 8.64 -5.98 12.61
N SER A 87 9.48 -4.96 12.82
CA SER A 87 9.37 -4.05 13.95
C SER A 87 9.42 -2.58 13.48
N PRO A 88 9.10 -1.61 14.35
CA PRO A 88 9.24 -0.19 14.02
C PRO A 88 10.62 0.22 13.50
N ASN A 89 11.67 -0.50 13.92
CA ASN A 89 13.04 -0.23 13.48
C ASN A 89 13.29 -0.61 12.02
N ASP A 90 12.43 -1.44 11.43
CA ASP A 90 12.55 -1.90 10.04
C ASP A 90 11.85 -0.94 9.05
N PHE A 91 11.07 0.04 9.51
CA PHE A 91 10.36 0.98 8.62
C PHE A 91 11.29 1.86 7.78
N ASP A 92 12.47 2.21 8.29
CA ASP A 92 13.46 2.96 7.51
C ASP A 92 14.04 2.11 6.37
N LEU A 93 14.33 0.85 6.67
CA LEU A 93 14.76 -0.12 5.67
C LEU A 93 13.65 -0.37 4.64
N PHE A 94 12.40 -0.49 5.07
CA PHE A 94 11.24 -0.59 4.18
C PHE A 94 11.16 0.58 3.21
N LEU A 95 11.30 1.83 3.70
CA LEU A 95 11.27 2.98 2.81
C LEU A 95 12.42 2.94 1.80
N GLN A 96 13.64 2.61 2.22
CA GLN A 96 14.77 2.48 1.29
C GLN A 96 14.44 1.49 0.17
N VAL A 97 13.98 0.29 0.52
CA VAL A 97 13.59 -0.74 -0.46
C VAL A 97 12.40 -0.30 -1.33
N ALA A 98 11.43 0.44 -0.77
CA ALA A 98 10.32 1.00 -1.52
C ALA A 98 10.77 1.97 -2.62
N TYR A 99 11.70 2.88 -2.31
CA TYR A 99 12.25 3.83 -3.29
C TYR A 99 13.18 3.15 -4.33
N GLU A 100 13.72 1.97 -4.03
CA GLU A 100 14.49 1.16 -4.99
C GLU A 100 13.59 0.35 -5.94
N THR A 101 12.47 -0.17 -5.44
CA THR A 101 11.54 -1.02 -6.20
C THR A 101 10.56 -0.23 -7.07
N VAL A 102 10.29 1.01 -6.70
CA VAL A 102 9.37 1.92 -7.39
C VAL A 102 10.01 3.31 -7.46
N SER A 103 10.22 3.80 -8.67
CA SER A 103 10.71 5.16 -8.89
C SER A 103 9.65 6.18 -8.48
N ASP A 104 10.01 7.12 -7.59
CA ASP A 104 9.14 8.20 -7.11
C ASP A 104 7.78 7.69 -6.58
N PRO A 105 7.74 6.86 -5.51
CA PRO A 105 6.50 6.27 -4.99
C PRO A 105 5.54 7.35 -4.48
N LYS A 106 4.36 7.43 -5.11
CA LYS A 106 3.33 8.45 -4.83
C LYS A 106 2.18 7.91 -4.01
N ILE A 107 1.97 6.60 -4.03
CA ILE A 107 0.87 5.94 -3.33
C ILE A 107 1.46 4.79 -2.53
N PHE A 108 1.22 4.78 -1.23
CA PHE A 108 1.54 3.67 -0.34
C PHE A 108 0.24 2.99 0.11
N ILE A 109 0.20 1.67 -0.02
CA ILE A 109 -0.90 0.83 0.47
C ILE A 109 -0.33 -0.09 1.54
N PHE A 110 -0.89 -0.05 2.74
CA PHE A 110 -0.47 -0.88 3.86
C PHE A 110 -1.60 -1.84 4.28
N ASP A 111 -1.52 -3.08 3.83
CA ASP A 111 -2.50 -4.12 4.21
C ASP A 111 -2.10 -4.77 5.53
N GLU A 112 -3.09 -4.97 6.41
CA GLU A 112 -2.93 -5.55 7.74
C GLU A 112 -1.84 -4.86 8.62
N LEU A 113 -1.59 -3.56 8.41
CA LEU A 113 -0.57 -2.76 9.13
C LEU A 113 -0.74 -2.77 10.65
N GLN A 114 -1.97 -2.92 11.14
CA GLN A 114 -2.26 -2.97 12.57
C GLN A 114 -1.57 -4.14 13.29
N ASN A 115 -1.05 -5.12 12.55
CA ASN A 115 -0.22 -6.21 13.10
C ASN A 115 1.15 -5.73 13.60
N ILE A 116 1.61 -4.54 13.20
CA ILE A 116 2.92 -4.00 13.57
C ILE A 116 2.78 -2.96 14.68
N ALA A 117 3.12 -3.29 15.92
CA ALA A 117 3.03 -2.33 17.03
C ALA A 117 3.82 -1.03 16.75
N GLY A 118 3.24 0.15 17.03
CA GLY A 118 3.92 1.45 16.86
C GLY A 118 3.95 1.98 15.42
N TRP A 119 3.17 1.38 14.51
CA TRP A 119 3.03 1.80 13.12
C TRP A 119 2.53 3.25 12.96
N GLU A 120 1.81 3.79 13.94
CA GLU A 120 1.20 5.12 13.89
C GLU A 120 2.24 6.22 13.75
N LEU A 121 3.37 6.09 14.44
CA LEU A 121 4.49 7.05 14.36
C LEU A 121 5.11 7.05 12.96
N PHE A 122 5.18 5.87 12.33
CA PHE A 122 5.68 5.72 10.97
C PHE A 122 4.73 6.39 9.97
N ILE A 123 3.42 6.13 10.07
CA ILE A 123 2.42 6.74 9.19
C ILE A 123 2.40 8.26 9.36
N ASN A 124 2.45 8.78 10.59
CA ASN A 124 2.54 10.22 10.85
C ASN A 124 3.79 10.84 10.21
N ARG A 125 4.93 10.14 10.26
CA ARG A 125 6.15 10.59 9.59
C ARG A 125 6.01 10.56 8.07
N LEU A 126 5.39 9.51 7.51
CA LEU A 126 5.18 9.35 6.07
C LEU A 126 4.17 10.37 5.52
N LEU A 127 3.16 10.74 6.29
CA LEU A 127 2.13 11.73 5.92
C LEU A 127 2.71 13.13 5.66
N ARG A 128 3.86 13.45 6.29
CA ARG A 128 4.61 14.68 6.02
C ARG A 128 5.31 14.67 4.67
N LYS A 129 5.42 13.50 4.04
CA LYS A 129 5.82 13.39 2.63
C LYS A 129 4.57 13.61 1.78
N ASP A 130 4.74 14.26 0.64
CA ASP A 130 3.66 14.63 -0.29
C ASP A 130 3.14 13.41 -1.10
N VAL A 131 2.71 12.38 -0.38
CA VAL A 131 2.28 11.07 -0.88
C VAL A 131 0.84 10.76 -0.46
N LEU A 132 0.20 9.84 -1.16
CA LEU A 132 -1.10 9.28 -0.80
C LEU A 132 -0.88 8.01 0.03
N ILE A 133 -1.67 7.84 1.09
CA ILE A 133 -1.59 6.70 1.99
C ILE A 133 -2.97 6.05 2.08
N ILE A 134 -3.01 4.73 1.88
CA ILE A 134 -4.20 3.86 1.91
C ILE A 134 -3.97 2.70 2.87
#